data_AF-A0AAD7UVA1-F1
#
_entry.id   AF-A0AAD7UVA1-F1
#
_cell.length_a   1.000
_cell.length_b   1.000
_cell.length_c   1.000
_cell.angle_alpha   90.00
_cell.angle_beta   90.00
_cell.angle_gamma   90.00
#
_symmetry.space_group_name_H-M   'P 1'
#
loop_
_entity.id
_entity.type
_entity.pdbx_description
1 polymer ?
#
loop_
_entity_poly.entity_id
_entity_poly.type
_entity_poly.pdbx_seq_one_letter_code
_entity_poly.pdbx_strand_id
1 'polypeptide(L)'
;MYFDFNLPYTKNDAKNPNRLRLILARYSELAESVVALNYTTDQCAPEQTLTIEPISTTDIKHPVVQLTRLTLEIDEPVSKEALAALRSKYQLIAIRTSNPRVFEEACSTYDIDIISLDSGKRLSFRLDPLLVKQAIARGVYFELCYSHGIHDDTKRAYVLQTSKELIRVTNGDHFIVSSEASNVSHIKSSFDIVYLLKALGLPNDKAKFATSKNGEALIKRLRKKENNEMLVDSA
;
A
#
# COMPACT_ATOMS: atom_id res chain seq x y z
N MET A 1 4.52 -9.28 -13.93
CA MET A 1 3.53 -9.27 -12.84
C MET A 1 3.19 -7.83 -12.48
N TYR A 2 1.92 -7.53 -12.26
CA TYR A 2 1.43 -6.20 -11.85
C TYR A 2 1.15 -6.20 -10.34
N PHE A 3 1.45 -5.12 -9.64
CA PHE A 3 1.24 -5.01 -8.19
C PHE A 3 0.35 -3.81 -7.87
N ASP A 4 -0.67 -4.02 -7.04
CA ASP A 4 -1.41 -2.95 -6.38
C ASP A 4 -1.67 -3.32 -4.94
N PHE A 5 -1.05 -2.61 -4.01
CA PHE A 5 -1.10 -2.95 -2.60
C PHE A 5 -2.21 -2.20 -1.85
N ASN A 6 -3.04 -1.40 -2.52
CA ASN A 6 -4.08 -0.63 -1.84
C ASN A 6 -5.38 -0.61 -2.64
N LEU A 7 -6.14 -1.71 -2.58
CA LEU A 7 -7.51 -1.74 -3.09
C LEU A 7 -8.50 -1.62 -1.91
N PRO A 8 -9.26 -0.52 -1.79
CA PRO A 8 -10.14 -0.31 -0.63
C PRO A 8 -11.19 -1.42 -0.51
N TYR A 9 -11.24 -2.05 0.66
CA TYR A 9 -12.23 -3.05 1.07
C TYR A 9 -13.14 -2.45 2.15
N THR A 10 -14.43 -2.36 1.87
CA THR A 10 -15.41 -1.74 2.77
C THR A 10 -16.36 -2.77 3.38
N LYS A 11 -17.08 -2.38 4.44
CA LYS A 11 -18.16 -3.19 5.04
C LYS A 11 -19.23 -3.58 4.02
N ASN A 12 -19.43 -2.75 2.99
CA ASN A 12 -20.39 -3.04 1.92
C ASN A 12 -19.88 -4.13 0.99
N ASP A 13 -18.58 -4.17 0.70
CA ASP A 13 -18.00 -5.19 -0.18
C ASP A 13 -18.05 -6.59 0.45
N ALA A 14 -17.97 -6.67 1.78
CA ALA A 14 -18.19 -7.91 2.53
C ALA A 14 -19.60 -8.48 2.33
N LYS A 15 -20.60 -7.62 2.13
CA LYS A 15 -22.00 -8.02 1.86
C LYS A 15 -22.27 -8.20 0.37
N ASN A 16 -21.67 -7.35 -0.46
CA ASN A 16 -21.88 -7.30 -1.90
C ASN A 16 -20.54 -7.06 -2.63
N PRO A 17 -19.87 -8.12 -3.08
CA PRO A 17 -18.53 -8.02 -3.66
C PRO A 17 -18.53 -7.57 -5.13
N ASN A 18 -19.66 -7.18 -5.72
CA ASN A 18 -19.75 -6.88 -7.16
C ASN A 18 -18.78 -5.80 -7.63
N ARG A 19 -18.58 -4.74 -6.82
CA ARG A 19 -17.61 -3.68 -7.13
C ARG A 19 -16.19 -4.22 -7.20
N LEU A 20 -15.78 -5.00 -6.20
CA LEU A 20 -14.45 -5.63 -6.16
C LEU A 20 -14.28 -6.65 -7.28
N ARG A 21 -15.31 -7.46 -7.59
CA ARG A 21 -15.28 -8.40 -8.72
C ARG A 21 -14.97 -7.70 -10.04
N LEU A 22 -15.62 -6.56 -10.31
CA LEU A 22 -15.35 -5.77 -11.52
C LEU A 22 -13.92 -5.22 -11.55
N ILE A 23 -13.40 -4.76 -10.41
CA ILE A 23 -12.03 -4.27 -10.30
C ILE A 23 -11.01 -5.40 -10.50
N LEU A 24 -11.21 -6.55 -9.86
CA LEU A 24 -10.34 -7.72 -10.00
C LEU A 24 -10.39 -8.29 -11.42
N ALA A 25 -11.56 -8.30 -12.07
CA ALA A 25 -11.68 -8.63 -13.49
C ALA A 25 -10.86 -7.67 -14.35
N ARG A 26 -10.86 -6.36 -14.06
CA ARG A 26 -10.01 -5.40 -14.79
C ARG A 26 -8.52 -5.69 -14.60
N TYR A 27 -8.08 -6.00 -13.39
CA TYR A 27 -6.68 -6.38 -13.15
C TYR A 27 -6.29 -7.63 -13.93
N SER A 28 -7.19 -8.61 -13.97
CA SER A 28 -7.05 -9.83 -14.74
C SER A 28 -6.93 -9.61 -16.25
N GLU A 29 -7.55 -8.56 -16.81
CA GLU A 29 -7.39 -8.22 -18.22
C GLU A 29 -6.00 -7.66 -18.55
N LEU A 30 -5.36 -7.00 -17.59
CA LEU A 30 -4.10 -6.28 -17.81
C LEU A 30 -2.90 -7.24 -17.79
N ALA A 31 -2.78 -8.05 -16.73
CA ALA A 31 -1.68 -9.00 -16.53
C ALA A 31 -1.97 -9.93 -15.34
N GLU A 32 -1.10 -10.94 -15.15
CA GLU A 32 -0.96 -11.58 -13.85
C GLU A 32 -0.64 -10.54 -12.78
N SER A 33 -1.43 -10.52 -11.71
CA SER A 33 -1.37 -9.45 -10.72
C SER A 33 -1.45 -9.97 -9.28
N VAL A 34 -0.84 -9.18 -8.39
CA VAL A 34 -0.98 -9.32 -6.95
C VAL A 34 -1.65 -8.06 -6.42
N VAL A 35 -2.81 -8.24 -5.80
CA VAL A 35 -3.65 -7.15 -5.30
C VAL A 35 -3.84 -7.32 -3.79
N ALA A 36 -3.59 -6.27 -3.01
CA ALA A 36 -3.93 -6.29 -1.58
C ALA A 36 -5.25 -5.57 -1.34
N LEU A 37 -6.21 -6.31 -0.79
CA LEU A 37 -7.47 -5.79 -0.26
C LEU A 37 -7.16 -5.07 1.06
N ASN A 38 -7.38 -3.77 1.08
CA ASN A 38 -7.01 -2.89 2.18
C ASN A 38 -8.24 -2.44 2.98
N TYR A 39 -8.24 -2.71 4.29
CA TYR A 39 -9.16 -2.08 5.23
C TYR A 39 -8.49 -0.90 5.93
N THR A 40 -9.12 0.28 5.91
CA THR A 40 -8.61 1.47 6.59
C THR A 40 -9.41 1.74 7.87
N THR A 41 -8.71 1.97 8.98
CA THR A 41 -9.32 2.28 10.28
C THR A 41 -8.37 3.05 11.19
N ASP A 42 -8.90 3.77 12.15
CA ASP A 42 -8.19 4.39 13.28
C ASP A 42 -8.10 3.46 14.51
N GLN A 43 -8.82 2.33 14.49
CA GLN A 43 -8.90 1.39 15.60
C GLN A 43 -7.70 0.44 15.62
N CYS A 44 -7.03 0.36 16.76
CA CYS A 44 -5.83 -0.46 16.95
C CYS A 44 -6.12 -1.86 17.51
N ALA A 45 -7.38 -2.15 17.90
CA ALA A 45 -7.75 -3.44 18.49
C ALA A 45 -8.26 -4.43 17.41
N PRO A 46 -7.74 -5.67 17.35
CA PRO A 46 -8.13 -6.66 16.33
C PRO A 46 -9.62 -6.96 16.27
N GLU A 47 -10.31 -6.96 17.41
CA GLU A 47 -11.76 -7.21 17.53
C GLU A 47 -12.61 -6.16 16.81
N GLN A 48 -12.09 -4.92 16.71
CA GLN A 48 -12.78 -3.79 16.10
C GLN A 48 -12.50 -3.69 14.59
N THR A 49 -11.55 -4.48 14.08
CA THR A 49 -11.17 -4.47 12.66
C THR A 49 -11.98 -5.48 11.84
N LEU A 50 -12.11 -5.26 10.54
CA LEU A 50 -12.86 -6.15 9.64
C LEU A 50 -12.02 -7.33 9.16
N THR A 51 -12.55 -8.56 9.26
CA THR A 51 -11.96 -9.69 8.55
C THR A 51 -12.18 -9.54 7.05
N ILE A 52 -11.10 -9.66 6.28
CA ILE A 52 -11.13 -9.57 4.82
C ILE A 52 -11.13 -10.99 4.26
N GLU A 53 -12.16 -11.31 3.48
CA GLU A 53 -12.27 -12.59 2.80
C GLU A 53 -11.88 -12.44 1.32
N PRO A 54 -11.11 -13.40 0.75
CA PRO A 54 -10.80 -13.38 -0.67
C PRO A 54 -12.08 -13.40 -1.52
N ILE A 55 -12.12 -12.54 -2.53
CA ILE A 55 -13.25 -12.47 -3.45
C ILE A 55 -13.11 -13.56 -4.51
N SER A 56 -14.17 -14.34 -4.74
CA SER A 56 -14.15 -15.34 -5.81
C SER A 56 -13.90 -14.73 -7.19
N THR A 57 -12.95 -15.31 -7.92
CA THR A 57 -12.49 -14.90 -9.25
C THR A 57 -12.60 -16.03 -10.28
N THR A 58 -13.71 -16.77 -10.30
CA THR A 58 -13.89 -17.97 -11.13
C THR A 58 -13.83 -17.72 -12.65
N ASP A 59 -14.14 -16.50 -13.12
CA ASP A 59 -14.35 -16.21 -14.54
C ASP A 59 -13.32 -15.24 -15.13
N ILE A 60 -12.09 -15.21 -14.60
CA ILE A 60 -11.09 -14.20 -14.95
C ILE A 60 -9.96 -14.79 -15.83
N LYS A 61 -9.45 -13.98 -16.78
CA LYS A 61 -8.50 -14.39 -17.83
C LYS A 61 -7.11 -14.74 -17.30
N HIS A 62 -6.52 -13.86 -16.50
CA HIS A 62 -5.24 -14.04 -15.82
C HIS A 62 -5.42 -14.10 -14.30
N PRO A 63 -4.66 -14.93 -13.57
CA PRO A 63 -4.79 -15.07 -12.13
C PRO A 63 -4.50 -13.76 -11.38
N VAL A 64 -5.31 -13.50 -10.35
CA VAL A 64 -5.16 -12.36 -9.44
C VAL A 64 -4.96 -12.91 -8.03
N VAL A 65 -3.74 -12.79 -7.51
CA VAL A 65 -3.41 -13.18 -6.14
C VAL A 65 -3.92 -12.08 -5.20
N GLN A 66 -4.74 -12.46 -4.22
CA GLN A 66 -5.32 -11.54 -3.26
C GLN A 66 -4.60 -11.62 -1.91
N LEU A 67 -4.15 -10.49 -1.40
CA LEU A 67 -3.55 -10.34 -0.07
C LEU A 67 -4.47 -9.54 0.84
N THR A 68 -4.34 -9.72 2.14
CA THR A 68 -5.03 -8.89 3.14
C THR A 68 -4.11 -7.80 3.68
N ARG A 69 -4.61 -6.56 3.70
CA ARG A 69 -3.90 -5.40 4.22
C ARG A 69 -4.77 -4.62 5.20
N LEU A 70 -4.14 -4.12 6.25
CA LEU A 70 -4.69 -3.09 7.14
C LEU A 70 -3.91 -1.78 6.96
N THR A 71 -4.61 -0.66 6.82
CA THR A 71 -4.03 0.68 6.93
C THR A 71 -4.56 1.34 8.19
N LEU A 72 -3.68 1.59 9.15
CA LEU A 72 -3.99 2.34 10.36
C LEU A 72 -3.84 3.84 10.08
N GLU A 73 -4.95 4.57 10.08
CA GLU A 73 -4.97 6.04 9.98
C GLU A 73 -5.00 6.62 11.39
N ILE A 74 -3.81 6.95 11.92
CA ILE A 74 -3.60 7.29 13.33
C ILE A 74 -2.71 8.52 13.46
N ASP A 75 -2.98 9.33 14.48
CA ASP A 75 -2.15 10.48 14.87
C ASP A 75 -1.62 10.38 16.30
N GLU A 76 -1.91 9.26 16.97
CA GLU A 76 -1.39 8.91 18.30
C GLU A 76 -0.52 7.64 18.22
N PRO A 77 0.54 7.53 19.05
CA PRO A 77 1.39 6.35 19.10
C PRO A 77 0.63 5.06 19.44
N VAL A 78 1.06 3.94 18.84
CA VAL A 78 0.47 2.61 19.06
C VAL A 78 1.47 1.67 19.71
N SER A 79 0.99 0.85 20.65
CA SER A 79 1.83 -0.13 21.32
C SER A 79 2.28 -1.24 20.37
N LYS A 80 3.46 -1.81 20.64
CA LYS A 80 4.01 -2.90 19.81
C LYS A 80 3.13 -4.15 19.88
N GLU A 81 2.52 -4.39 21.04
CA GLU A 81 1.63 -5.52 21.30
C GLU A 81 0.36 -5.42 20.45
N ALA A 82 -0.20 -4.22 20.29
CA ALA A 82 -1.36 -4.00 19.43
C ALA A 82 -1.02 -4.26 17.96
N LEU A 83 0.13 -3.77 17.47
CA LEU A 83 0.59 -4.05 16.11
C LEU A 83 0.84 -5.55 15.87
N ALA A 84 1.43 -6.25 16.84
CA ALA A 84 1.64 -7.70 16.75
C ALA A 84 0.30 -8.47 16.67
N ALA A 85 -0.70 -8.06 17.47
CA ALA A 85 -2.03 -8.67 17.43
C ALA A 85 -2.79 -8.40 16.11
N LEU A 86 -2.54 -7.26 15.47
CA LEU A 86 -3.09 -6.98 14.13
C LEU A 86 -2.38 -7.79 13.04
N ARG A 87 -1.09 -8.08 13.22
CA ARG A 87 -0.29 -8.86 12.28
C ARG A 87 -0.81 -10.28 12.10
N SER A 88 -1.33 -10.91 13.15
CA SER A 88 -1.92 -12.24 13.05
C SER A 88 -3.20 -12.28 12.21
N LYS A 89 -3.81 -11.13 11.91
CA LYS A 89 -5.05 -11.02 11.11
C LYS A 89 -4.80 -10.54 9.67
N TYR A 90 -3.74 -9.78 9.43
CA TYR A 90 -3.45 -9.16 8.13
C TYR A 90 -2.02 -9.46 7.68
N GLN A 91 -1.85 -9.82 6.41
CA GLN A 91 -0.54 -10.10 5.84
C GLN A 91 0.33 -8.84 5.72
N LEU A 92 -0.30 -7.71 5.40
CA LEU A 92 0.33 -6.41 5.27
C LEU A 92 -0.21 -5.42 6.31
N ILE A 93 0.69 -4.70 6.98
CA ILE A 93 0.34 -3.57 7.84
C ILE A 93 0.92 -2.29 7.25
N ALA A 94 0.05 -1.29 7.09
CA ALA A 94 0.41 0.06 6.68
C ALA A 94 0.03 1.10 7.74
N ILE A 95 0.83 2.15 7.86
CA ILE A 95 0.52 3.32 8.69
C ILE A 95 0.29 4.52 7.79
N ARG A 96 -0.74 5.29 8.09
CA ARG A 96 -1.05 6.60 7.49
C ARG A 96 -1.22 7.59 8.64
N THR A 97 -0.41 8.64 8.65
CA THR A 97 -0.42 9.62 9.74
C THR A 97 -0.18 11.02 9.22
N SER A 98 -0.78 11.99 9.90
CA SER A 98 -0.56 13.42 9.72
C SER A 98 0.34 14.02 10.83
N ASN A 99 0.68 13.22 11.84
CA ASN A 99 1.54 13.58 12.95
C ASN A 99 3.02 13.19 12.71
N PRO A 100 3.97 14.15 12.74
CA PRO A 100 5.39 13.86 12.53
C PRO A 100 6.00 12.92 13.58
N ARG A 101 5.47 12.89 14.81
CA ARG A 101 5.95 11.99 15.88
C ARG A 101 5.62 10.53 15.56
N VAL A 102 4.39 10.26 15.12
CA VAL A 102 3.95 8.92 14.71
C VAL A 102 4.72 8.49 13.45
N PHE A 103 5.02 9.41 12.54
CA PHE A 103 5.87 9.13 11.38
C PHE A 103 7.29 8.70 11.77
N GLU A 104 7.89 9.36 12.76
CA GLU A 104 9.20 9.00 13.28
C GLU A 104 9.21 7.60 13.90
N GLU A 105 8.19 7.25 14.71
CA GLU A 105 8.04 5.91 15.27
C GLU A 105 7.78 4.85 14.19
N ALA A 106 6.96 5.15 13.18
CA ALA A 106 6.76 4.27 12.03
C ALA A 106 8.09 3.98 11.30
N CYS A 107 8.92 5.00 11.11
CA CYS A 107 10.24 4.87 10.49
C CYS A 107 11.24 4.11 11.37
N SER A 108 11.13 4.21 12.70
CA SER A 108 12.17 3.75 13.64
C SER A 108 11.86 2.43 14.34
N THR A 109 10.64 2.23 14.82
CA THR A 109 10.31 1.20 15.82
C THR A 109 9.18 0.25 15.42
N TYR A 110 8.15 0.71 14.69
CA TYR A 110 6.96 -0.11 14.40
C TYR A 110 7.24 -1.27 13.42
N ASP A 111 6.78 -2.49 13.70
CA ASP A 111 6.86 -3.61 12.75
C ASP A 111 5.74 -3.53 11.72
N ILE A 112 5.97 -2.70 10.70
CA ILE A 112 5.06 -2.44 9.58
C ILE A 112 5.76 -2.72 8.25
N ASP A 113 4.99 -2.82 7.17
CA ASP A 113 5.54 -3.04 5.84
C ASP A 113 5.51 -1.78 4.98
N ILE A 114 4.49 -0.92 5.17
CA ILE A 114 4.23 0.23 4.31
C ILE A 114 3.94 1.50 5.15
N ILE A 115 4.52 2.62 4.77
CA ILE A 115 4.09 3.96 5.19
C ILE A 115 3.36 4.59 4.01
N SER A 116 2.04 4.76 4.14
CA SER A 116 1.17 5.31 3.10
C SER A 116 0.90 6.78 3.40
N LEU A 117 1.17 7.65 2.43
CA LEU A 117 0.85 9.08 2.56
C LEU A 117 -0.50 9.37 1.92
N ASP A 118 -1.39 10.02 2.68
CA ASP A 118 -2.69 10.46 2.18
C ASP A 118 -2.48 11.47 1.04
N SER A 119 -2.71 11.02 -0.19
CA SER A 119 -2.57 11.85 -1.39
C SER A 119 -3.87 12.56 -1.76
N GLY A 120 -4.94 12.34 -1.00
CA GLY A 120 -6.20 13.06 -1.11
C GLY A 120 -6.24 14.37 -0.31
N LYS A 121 -5.26 14.59 0.57
CA LYS A 121 -5.13 15.79 1.40
C LYS A 121 -3.73 16.42 1.23
N ARG A 122 -3.59 17.68 1.62
CA ARG A 122 -2.30 18.36 1.64
C ARG A 122 -1.37 17.66 2.65
N LEU A 123 -0.13 17.39 2.23
CA LEU A 123 0.87 16.80 3.12
C LEU A 123 1.15 17.73 4.32
N SER A 124 0.95 17.21 5.53
CA SER A 124 0.98 17.99 6.77
C SER A 124 2.39 18.36 7.25
N PHE A 125 3.41 17.56 6.92
CA PHE A 125 4.79 17.78 7.34
C PHE A 125 5.77 17.36 6.24
N ARG A 126 7.01 17.86 6.29
CA ARG A 126 8.08 17.42 5.38
C ARG A 126 8.71 16.14 5.88
N LEU A 127 9.04 15.25 4.95
CA LEU A 127 9.67 13.97 5.25
C LEU A 127 11.16 14.19 5.51
N ASP A 128 11.64 13.72 6.66
CA ASP A 128 13.06 13.75 6.98
C ASP A 128 13.80 12.64 6.21
N PRO A 129 14.79 12.97 5.36
CA PRO A 129 15.58 11.97 4.64
C PRO A 129 16.30 10.95 5.56
N LEU A 130 16.68 11.33 6.78
CA LEU A 130 17.34 10.41 7.71
C LEU A 130 16.37 9.34 8.23
N LEU A 131 15.17 9.75 8.63
CA LEU A 131 14.11 8.83 9.06
C LEU A 131 13.69 7.91 7.92
N VAL A 132 13.54 8.44 6.71
CA VAL A 132 13.23 7.65 5.52
C VAL A 132 14.30 6.59 5.25
N LYS A 133 15.59 6.95 5.33
CA LYS A 133 16.70 6.00 5.18
C LYS A 133 16.66 4.90 6.25
N GLN A 134 16.32 5.26 7.50
CA GLN A 134 16.16 4.29 8.59
C GLN A 134 15.02 3.31 8.31
N ALA A 135 13.86 3.80 7.83
CA ALA A 135 12.73 2.96 7.44
C ALA A 135 13.11 2.02 6.27
N ILE A 136 13.81 2.54 5.26
CA ILE A 136 14.33 1.78 4.12
C ILE A 136 15.29 0.67 4.59
N ALA A 137 16.21 0.96 5.50
CA ALA A 137 17.14 -0.02 6.04
C ALA A 137 16.43 -1.17 6.77
N ARG A 138 15.26 -0.90 7.36
CA ARG A 138 14.38 -1.91 7.99
C ARG A 138 13.53 -2.68 6.98
N GLY A 139 13.50 -2.23 5.72
CA GLY A 139 12.71 -2.80 4.63
C GLY A 139 11.25 -2.34 4.62
N VAL A 140 10.97 -1.14 5.12
CA VAL A 140 9.65 -0.48 5.05
C VAL A 140 9.55 0.28 3.72
N TYR A 141 8.39 0.15 3.07
CA TYR A 141 8.10 0.79 1.79
C TYR A 141 7.28 2.06 1.95
N PHE A 142 7.47 3.03 1.06
CA PHE A 142 6.68 4.26 1.00
C PHE A 142 5.72 4.19 -0.17
N GLU A 143 4.45 4.49 0.09
CA GLU A 143 3.38 4.36 -0.90
C GLU A 143 2.81 5.71 -1.34
N LEU A 144 2.68 5.87 -2.67
CA LEU A 144 1.86 6.91 -3.31
C LEU A 144 0.58 6.29 -3.86
N CYS A 145 -0.57 6.89 -3.53
CA CYS A 145 -1.88 6.48 -4.04
C CYS A 145 -2.34 7.44 -5.14
N TYR A 146 -2.32 7.00 -6.41
CA TYR A 146 -2.47 7.93 -7.53
C TYR A 146 -3.92 8.28 -7.90
N SER A 147 -4.91 7.46 -7.54
CA SER A 147 -6.29 7.64 -8.04
C SER A 147 -6.94 8.95 -7.61
N HIS A 148 -6.55 9.50 -6.45
CA HIS A 148 -7.06 10.77 -5.93
C HIS A 148 -6.90 11.92 -6.93
N GLY A 149 -5.84 11.90 -7.76
CA GLY A 149 -5.53 12.96 -8.72
C GLY A 149 -6.20 12.83 -10.09
N ILE A 150 -7.01 11.79 -10.32
CA ILE A 150 -7.60 11.54 -11.65
C ILE A 150 -8.72 12.56 -11.93
N HIS A 151 -9.69 12.68 -11.03
CA HIS A 151 -10.92 13.46 -11.27
C HIS A 151 -10.99 14.80 -10.55
N ASP A 152 -10.13 15.03 -9.56
CA ASP A 152 -10.17 16.23 -8.72
C ASP A 152 -8.87 17.03 -8.89
N ASP A 153 -9.00 18.26 -9.39
CA ASP A 153 -7.86 19.15 -9.67
C ASP A 153 -7.09 19.52 -8.41
N THR A 154 -7.79 19.69 -7.28
CA THR A 154 -7.17 20.04 -6.00
C THR A 154 -6.38 18.84 -5.48
N LYS A 155 -6.97 17.65 -5.50
CA LYS A 155 -6.27 16.42 -5.10
C LYS A 155 -5.13 16.09 -6.06
N ARG A 156 -5.23 16.44 -7.34
CA ARG A 156 -4.11 16.29 -8.28
C ARG A 156 -2.90 17.11 -7.84
N ALA A 157 -3.11 18.34 -7.36
CA ALA A 157 -2.02 19.13 -6.78
C ALA A 157 -1.41 18.47 -5.53
N TYR A 158 -2.21 17.81 -4.70
CA TYR A 158 -1.71 17.05 -3.54
C TYR A 158 -0.94 15.80 -3.93
N VAL A 159 -1.41 15.01 -4.90
CA VAL A 159 -0.65 13.89 -5.48
C VAL A 159 0.69 14.38 -6.04
N LEU A 160 0.72 15.52 -6.72
CA LEU A 160 1.96 16.14 -7.22
C LEU A 160 2.89 16.58 -6.08
N GLN A 161 2.35 17.13 -4.99
CA GLN A 161 3.13 17.53 -3.82
C GLN A 161 3.74 16.30 -3.12
N THR A 162 2.92 15.30 -2.80
CA THR A 162 3.32 14.09 -2.09
C THR A 162 4.32 13.28 -2.91
N SER A 163 4.10 13.15 -4.22
CA SER A 163 5.04 12.45 -5.11
C SER A 163 6.40 13.14 -5.18
N LYS A 164 6.46 14.47 -5.34
CA LYS A 164 7.73 15.21 -5.33
C LYS A 164 8.49 15.00 -4.02
N GLU A 165 7.78 15.02 -2.89
CA GLU A 165 8.39 14.82 -1.59
C GLU A 165 8.92 13.39 -1.43
N LEU A 166 8.14 12.37 -1.82
CA LEU A 166 8.57 10.98 -1.83
C LEU A 166 9.77 10.75 -2.73
N ILE A 167 9.78 11.30 -3.94
CA ILE A 167 10.90 11.18 -4.87
C ILE A 167 12.16 11.84 -4.30
N ARG A 168 12.02 13.00 -3.64
CA ARG A 168 13.14 13.70 -2.99
C ARG A 168 13.82 12.84 -1.92
N VAL A 169 13.04 12.15 -1.09
CA VAL A 169 13.57 11.42 0.08
C VAL A 169 13.92 9.97 -0.20
N THR A 170 13.16 9.29 -1.07
CA THR A 170 13.40 7.88 -1.43
C THR A 170 14.31 7.73 -2.63
N ASN A 171 14.32 8.72 -3.53
CA ASN A 171 14.93 8.60 -4.85
C ASN A 171 14.51 7.28 -5.55
N GLY A 172 13.27 6.82 -5.39
CA GLY A 172 12.74 5.59 -5.99
C GLY A 172 13.07 4.28 -5.25
N ASP A 173 13.87 4.32 -4.19
CA ASP A 173 14.19 3.14 -3.39
C ASP A 173 13.05 2.85 -2.40
N HIS A 174 12.59 1.60 -2.34
CA HIS A 174 11.42 1.18 -1.55
C HIS A 174 10.18 2.04 -1.76
N PHE A 175 10.05 2.61 -2.96
CA PHE A 175 8.91 3.41 -3.36
C PHE A 175 7.93 2.52 -4.15
N ILE A 176 6.68 2.45 -3.72
CA ILE A 176 5.60 1.73 -4.40
C ILE A 176 4.47 2.68 -4.77
N VAL A 177 3.74 2.31 -5.82
CA VAL A 177 2.58 3.04 -6.28
C VAL A 177 1.39 2.10 -6.24
N SER A 178 0.32 2.56 -5.60
CA SER A 178 -0.93 1.82 -5.49
C SER A 178 -2.07 2.66 -6.05
N SER A 179 -3.17 2.00 -6.42
CA SER A 179 -4.29 2.72 -7.02
C SER A 179 -5.12 3.46 -5.98
N GLU A 180 -5.44 2.84 -4.83
CA GLU A 180 -6.54 3.28 -3.95
C GLU A 180 -7.86 3.47 -4.72
N ALA A 181 -8.05 2.70 -5.81
CA ALA A 181 -9.15 2.88 -6.73
C ALA A 181 -10.49 2.41 -6.13
N SER A 182 -11.46 3.32 -6.08
CA SER A 182 -12.85 2.98 -5.75
C SER A 182 -13.57 2.28 -6.91
N ASN A 183 -13.17 2.56 -8.15
CA ASN A 183 -13.84 2.12 -9.38
C ASN A 183 -12.84 1.65 -10.44
N VAL A 184 -13.33 0.86 -11.40
CA VAL A 184 -12.56 0.31 -12.53
C VAL A 184 -11.87 1.40 -13.37
N SER A 185 -12.52 2.55 -13.56
CA SER A 185 -12.01 3.68 -14.36
C SER A 185 -10.71 4.29 -13.80
N HIS A 186 -10.43 4.10 -12.51
CA HIS A 186 -9.24 4.64 -11.86
C HIS A 186 -8.02 3.71 -12.00
N ILE A 187 -8.22 2.49 -12.50
CA ILE A 187 -7.14 1.52 -12.68
C ILE A 187 -6.38 1.86 -13.95
N LYS A 188 -5.06 1.96 -13.85
CA LYS A 188 -4.15 2.29 -14.96
C LYS A 188 -3.23 1.10 -15.26
N SER A 189 -2.75 1.02 -16.49
CA SER A 189 -1.79 -0.02 -16.85
C SER A 189 -0.45 0.24 -16.15
N SER A 190 0.38 -0.79 -15.99
CA SER A 190 1.74 -0.63 -15.44
C SER A 190 2.56 0.37 -16.24
N PHE A 191 2.40 0.39 -17.57
CA PHE A 191 3.09 1.34 -18.43
C PHE A 191 2.65 2.77 -18.17
N ASP A 192 1.35 3.03 -18.02
CA ASP A 192 0.83 4.37 -17.69
C ASP A 192 1.39 4.86 -16.36
N ILE A 193 1.47 3.97 -15.36
CA ILE A 193 2.06 4.28 -14.04
C ILE A 193 3.55 4.62 -14.19
N VAL A 194 4.31 3.86 -14.99
CA VAL A 194 5.72 4.18 -15.26
C VAL A 194 5.86 5.55 -15.93
N TYR A 195 5.01 5.88 -16.90
CA TYR A 195 5.05 7.19 -17.56
C TYR A 195 4.64 8.32 -16.61
N LEU A 196 3.65 8.10 -15.74
CA LEU A 196 3.29 9.05 -14.68
C LEU A 196 4.49 9.31 -13.77
N LEU A 197 5.15 8.27 -13.27
CA LEU A 197 6.32 8.41 -12.40
C LEU A 197 7.48 9.14 -13.08
N LYS A 198 7.71 8.89 -14.38
CA LYS A 198 8.70 9.64 -15.16
C LYS A 198 8.34 11.12 -15.27
N ALA A 199 7.07 11.44 -15.54
CA ALA A 199 6.60 12.83 -15.58
C ALA A 199 6.73 13.54 -14.22
N LEU A 200 6.65 12.79 -13.12
CA LEU A 200 6.86 13.29 -11.75
C LEU A 200 8.34 13.50 -11.39
N GLY A 201 9.28 13.06 -12.25
CA GLY A 201 10.71 13.29 -12.10
C GLY A 201 11.55 12.07 -11.74
N LEU A 202 10.99 10.85 -11.74
CA LEU A 202 11.80 9.65 -11.57
C LEU A 202 12.55 9.26 -12.86
N PRO A 203 13.81 8.83 -12.75
CA PRO A 203 14.51 8.18 -13.86
C PRO A 203 13.77 6.94 -14.35
N ASN A 204 13.91 6.61 -15.64
CA ASN A 204 13.19 5.51 -16.28
C ASN A 204 13.36 4.17 -15.54
N ASP A 205 14.57 3.84 -15.11
CA ASP A 205 14.86 2.57 -14.42
C ASP A 205 14.17 2.51 -13.06
N LYS A 206 14.20 3.63 -12.32
CA LYS A 206 13.59 3.74 -10.99
C LYS A 206 12.06 3.74 -11.07
N ALA A 207 11.49 4.38 -12.08
CA ALA A 207 10.05 4.32 -12.35
C ALA A 207 9.61 2.88 -12.62
N LYS A 208 10.36 2.11 -13.43
CA LYS A 208 10.09 0.68 -13.65
C LYS A 208 10.21 -0.13 -12.37
N PHE A 209 11.22 0.13 -11.54
CA PHE A 209 11.42 -0.60 -10.29
C PHE A 209 10.30 -0.35 -9.28
N ALA A 210 9.81 0.89 -9.18
CA ALA A 210 8.68 1.24 -8.31
C ALA A 210 7.39 0.48 -8.65
N THR A 211 7.15 0.20 -9.94
CA THR A 211 5.97 -0.55 -10.41
C THR A 211 6.15 -2.08 -10.41
N SER A 212 7.39 -2.59 -10.37
CA SER A 212 7.67 -4.03 -10.50
C SER A 212 8.55 -4.57 -9.36
N LYS A 213 9.86 -4.36 -9.44
CA LYS A 213 10.87 -4.95 -8.53
C LYS A 213 10.61 -4.66 -7.06
N ASN A 214 10.14 -3.46 -6.72
CA ASN A 214 9.86 -3.10 -5.33
C ASN A 214 8.69 -3.92 -4.78
N GLY A 215 7.64 -4.16 -5.59
CA GLY A 215 6.53 -5.04 -5.23
C GLY A 215 6.97 -6.50 -5.10
N GLU A 216 7.78 -7.01 -6.03
CA GLU A 216 8.35 -8.36 -5.95
C GLU A 216 9.17 -8.58 -4.67
N ALA A 217 10.01 -7.59 -4.32
CA ALA A 217 10.82 -7.63 -3.11
C ALA A 217 9.96 -7.60 -1.83
N LEU A 218 8.89 -6.80 -1.81
CA LEU A 218 7.92 -6.78 -0.71
C LEU A 218 7.26 -8.17 -0.55
N ILE A 219 6.76 -8.76 -1.63
CA ILE A 219 6.14 -10.11 -1.59
C ILE A 219 7.13 -11.17 -1.12
N LYS A 220 8.37 -11.14 -1.59
CA LYS A 220 9.40 -12.07 -1.17
C LYS A 220 9.68 -11.97 0.33
N ARG A 221 9.65 -10.75 0.88
CA ARG A 221 9.80 -10.51 2.32
C ARG A 221 8.62 -11.07 3.11
N LEU A 222 7.39 -10.86 2.65
CA LEU A 222 6.18 -11.41 3.30
C LEU A 222 6.25 -12.92 3.41
N ARG A 223 6.53 -13.61 2.30
CA ARG A 223 6.67 -15.08 2.29
C ARG A 223 7.77 -15.59 3.23
N LYS A 224 8.86 -14.83 3.37
CA LYS A 224 9.93 -15.17 4.31
C LYS A 224 9.49 -15.01 5.77
N LYS A 225 8.67 -13.99 6.09
CA LYS A 225 8.08 -13.82 7.42
C LYS A 225 7.13 -14.97 7.74
N GLU A 226 6.20 -15.29 6.84
CA GLU A 226 5.24 -16.40 6.98
C GLU A 226 5.96 -17.75 7.20
N ASN A 227 7.01 -18.03 6.42
CA ASN A 227 7.79 -19.26 6.59
C ASN A 227 8.54 -19.34 7.92
N ASN A 228 9.06 -18.21 8.42
CA ASN A 228 9.76 -18.16 9.70
C ASN A 228 8.79 -18.37 10.87
N GLU A 229 7.58 -17.82 10.79
CA GLU A 229 6.53 -18.03 11.80
C GLU A 229 6.11 -19.51 11.86
N MET A 230 5.89 -20.16 10.71
CA MET A 230 5.57 -21.59 10.65
C MET A 230 6.68 -22.48 11.26
N LEU A 231 7.96 -22.10 11.11
CA LEU A 231 9.07 -22.85 11.69
C LEU A 231 9.12 -22.72 13.22
N VAL A 232 8.76 -21.55 13.77
CA VAL A 232 8.72 -21.31 15.22
C VAL A 232 7.55 -22.06 15.88
N ASP A 233 6.39 -22.16 15.22
CA ASP A 233 5.24 -22.90 15.74
C ASP A 233 5.41 -24.43 15.69
N SER A 234 6.41 -24.92 14.94
CA SER A 234 6.72 -26.35 14.76
C SER A 234 7.84 -26.89 15.66
N ALA A 235 8.45 -26.04 16.48
CA ALA A 235 9.58 -26.34 17.35
C ALA A 235 9.21 -26.29 18.83
#